data_AF-A0A920HN59-F1
#
_entry.id   AF-A0A920HN59-F1
#
_cell.length_a   1.000
_cell.length_b   1.000
_cell.length_c   1.000
_cell.angle_alpha   90.00
_cell.angle_beta   90.00
_cell.angle_gamma   90.00
#
_symmetry.space_group_name_H-M   'P 1'
#
loop_
_entity.id
_entity.type
_entity.pdbx_description
1 polymer ?
#
loop_
_entity_poly.entity_id
_entity_poly.type
_entity_poly.pdbx_seq_one_letter_code
_entity_poly.pdbx_strand_id
1 'polypeptide(L)'
;MGRHTYRLSEFDFEANLKDGIAVDWPIRYRDIAPWYDYVEQYIGVQGRPEGLPQFPDGKFLKPFELNVLEQHMRESISKNFNDGRILSNARTAHITEGTKPGLGRVTCQYRNRCMRGCPYGAYFSSNSSTLPAAEATGNMTLMPNSIVHEIIYDEDKKELKVLGLLMLKIINLMSTMLR
;
A
#
# COMPACT_ATOMS: atom_id res chain seq x y z
N MET A 1 7.34 6.03 8.78
CA MET A 1 6.70 5.23 7.71
C MET A 1 6.46 6.12 6.52
N GLY A 2 7.20 5.90 5.42
CA GLY A 2 7.23 6.80 4.26
C GLY A 2 6.08 6.66 3.26
N ARG A 3 5.16 5.69 3.46
CA ARG A 3 4.05 5.40 2.53
C ARG A 3 4.53 5.16 1.10
N HIS A 4 5.74 4.65 0.93
CA HIS A 4 6.28 4.29 -0.38
C HIS A 4 5.42 3.20 -0.99
N THR A 5 5.08 3.38 -2.26
CA THR A 5 4.19 2.49 -3.00
C THR A 5 4.81 2.27 -4.36
N TYR A 6 5.57 1.19 -4.44
CA TYR A 6 6.31 0.79 -5.64
C TYR A 6 5.64 -0.46 -6.23
N ARG A 7 5.68 -0.55 -7.55
CA ARG A 7 5.34 -1.77 -8.26
C ARG A 7 6.54 -2.70 -8.25
N LEU A 8 6.29 -3.99 -8.15
CA LEU A 8 7.25 -4.98 -8.61
C LEU A 8 7.33 -4.89 -10.13
N SER A 9 8.52 -5.06 -10.68
CA SER A 9 8.81 -5.11 -12.11
C SER A 9 8.68 -6.52 -12.67
N GLU A 10 8.74 -6.64 -14.00
CA GLU A 10 8.84 -7.93 -14.67
C GLU A 10 10.05 -8.74 -14.18
N PHE A 11 11.18 -8.06 -13.91
CA PHE A 11 12.37 -8.71 -13.36
C PHE A 11 12.10 -9.35 -12.01
N ASP A 12 11.33 -8.70 -11.14
CA ASP A 12 11.01 -9.22 -9.80
C ASP A 12 10.11 -10.46 -9.85
N PHE A 13 9.15 -10.50 -10.77
CA PHE A 13 8.26 -11.65 -10.94
C PHE A 13 8.97 -12.86 -11.55
N GLU A 14 10.03 -12.64 -12.34
CA GLU A 14 10.77 -13.70 -13.03
C GLU A 14 12.08 -14.09 -12.34
N ALA A 15 12.53 -13.33 -11.34
CA ALA A 15 13.82 -13.52 -10.68
C ALA A 15 14.01 -14.96 -10.17
N ASN A 16 13.03 -15.49 -9.43
CA ASN A 16 13.09 -16.84 -8.88
C ASN A 16 13.31 -17.91 -9.97
N LEU A 17 12.58 -17.82 -11.08
CA LEU A 17 12.70 -18.75 -12.20
C LEU A 17 14.04 -18.61 -12.92
N LYS A 18 14.47 -17.37 -13.19
CA LYS A 18 15.71 -17.07 -13.94
C LYS A 18 16.96 -17.45 -13.15
N ASP A 19 16.96 -17.15 -11.86
CA ASP A 19 18.10 -17.38 -10.98
C ASP A 19 18.12 -18.80 -10.40
N GLY A 20 17.02 -19.56 -10.57
CA GLY A 20 16.87 -20.90 -9.99
C GLY A 20 16.75 -20.89 -8.47
N ILE A 21 16.20 -19.82 -7.90
CA ILE A 21 16.07 -19.59 -6.45
C ILE A 21 14.59 -19.60 -6.07
N ALA A 22 14.23 -20.35 -5.03
CA ALA A 22 12.85 -20.45 -4.52
C ALA A 22 11.82 -20.87 -5.59
N VAL A 23 10.55 -20.53 -5.39
CA VAL A 23 9.44 -20.92 -6.27
C VAL A 23 9.10 -19.77 -7.21
N ASP A 24 8.95 -20.08 -8.50
CA ASP A 24 8.47 -19.11 -9.49
C ASP A 24 7.09 -18.57 -9.12
N TRP A 25 6.87 -17.28 -9.35
CA TRP A 25 5.55 -16.70 -9.18
C TRP A 25 4.60 -17.35 -10.19
N PRO A 26 3.37 -17.73 -9.79
CA PRO A 26 2.40 -18.31 -10.72
C PRO A 26 1.71 -17.26 -11.61
N ILE A 27 2.17 -16.01 -11.57
CA ILE A 27 1.64 -14.85 -12.29
C ILE A 27 2.80 -14.00 -12.83
N ARG A 28 2.52 -13.09 -13.77
CA ARG A 28 3.49 -12.14 -14.32
C ARG A 28 3.03 -10.71 -14.12
N TYR A 29 3.94 -9.76 -14.37
CA TYR A 29 3.65 -8.33 -14.22
C TYR A 29 2.39 -7.91 -14.99
N ARG A 30 2.20 -8.39 -16.22
CA ARG A 30 1.02 -8.09 -17.05
C ARG A 30 -0.31 -8.49 -16.40
N ASP A 31 -0.31 -9.53 -15.56
CA ASP A 31 -1.52 -10.05 -14.92
C ASP A 31 -1.93 -9.17 -13.73
N ILE A 32 -0.95 -8.57 -13.05
CA ILE A 32 -1.16 -7.70 -11.88
C ILE A 32 -1.20 -6.20 -12.23
N ALA A 33 -0.65 -5.78 -13.39
CA ALA A 33 -0.58 -4.38 -13.80
C ALA A 33 -1.95 -3.65 -13.78
N PRO A 34 -3.06 -4.23 -14.25
CA PRO A 34 -4.39 -3.61 -14.13
C PRO A 34 -4.82 -3.40 -12.66
N TRP A 35 -4.42 -4.30 -11.77
CA TRP A 35 -4.71 -4.18 -10.33
C TRP A 35 -3.85 -3.11 -9.66
N TYR A 36 -2.59 -2.97 -10.06
CA TYR A 36 -1.78 -1.83 -9.62
C TYR A 36 -2.41 -0.50 -10.05
N ASP A 37 -2.84 -0.38 -11.31
CA ASP A 37 -3.54 0.82 -11.81
C ASP A 37 -4.78 1.13 -10.96
N TYR A 38 -5.62 0.13 -10.70
CA TYR A 38 -6.82 0.28 -9.87
C TYR A 38 -6.48 0.76 -8.45
N VAL A 39 -5.53 0.08 -7.79
CA VAL A 39 -5.14 0.40 -6.41
C VAL A 39 -4.56 1.81 -6.32
N GLU A 40 -3.65 2.18 -7.22
CA GLU A 40 -3.00 3.50 -7.21
C GLU A 40 -4.00 4.64 -7.38
N GLN A 41 -4.97 4.47 -8.27
CA GLN A 41 -6.05 5.42 -8.47
C GLN A 41 -6.94 5.53 -7.23
N TYR A 42 -7.23 4.40 -6.56
CA TYR A 42 -8.06 4.35 -5.36
C TYR A 42 -7.36 4.97 -4.13
N ILE A 43 -6.10 4.62 -3.89
CA ILE A 43 -5.36 5.08 -2.72
C ILE A 43 -4.74 6.46 -2.91
N GLY A 44 -4.60 6.94 -4.15
CA GLY A 44 -3.97 8.21 -4.49
C GLY A 44 -2.46 8.15 -4.28
N VAL A 45 -1.75 7.64 -5.28
CA VAL A 45 -0.28 7.62 -5.29
C VAL A 45 0.21 8.84 -6.04
N GLN A 46 1.08 9.64 -5.42
CA GLN A 46 1.82 10.71 -6.10
C GLN A 46 3.18 10.19 -6.56
N GLY A 47 3.69 10.75 -7.64
CA GLY A 47 4.98 10.36 -8.19
C GLY A 47 5.25 10.96 -9.56
N ARG A 48 6.43 10.69 -10.08
CA ARG A 48 6.83 11.07 -11.43
C ARG A 48 7.02 9.82 -12.30
N PRO A 49 6.46 9.78 -13.52
CA PRO A 49 6.81 8.74 -14.47
C PRO A 49 8.25 8.96 -14.96
N GLU A 50 9.05 7.90 -14.90
CA GLU A 50 10.48 7.93 -15.28
C GLU A 50 10.80 6.96 -16.42
N GLY A 51 9.86 6.10 -16.80
CA GLY A 51 10.04 5.16 -17.91
C GLY A 51 11.08 4.06 -17.65
N LEU A 52 11.41 3.77 -16.38
CA LEU A 52 12.40 2.76 -16.03
C LEU A 52 11.79 1.34 -16.00
N PRO A 53 12.34 0.36 -16.73
CA PRO A 53 11.79 -1.00 -16.75
C PRO A 53 11.88 -1.70 -15.39
N GLN A 54 12.95 -1.45 -14.63
CA GLN A 54 13.13 -1.97 -13.27
C GLN A 54 12.32 -1.20 -12.22
N PHE A 55 11.70 -0.08 -12.60
CA PHE A 55 10.89 0.72 -11.70
C PHE A 55 9.61 1.20 -12.41
N PRO A 56 8.70 0.27 -12.75
CA PRO A 56 7.60 0.54 -13.67
C PRO A 56 6.73 1.70 -13.21
N ASP A 57 6.35 2.54 -14.16
CA ASP A 57 5.44 3.65 -13.92
C ASP A 57 4.02 3.17 -13.60
N GLY A 58 3.24 4.08 -13.03
CA GLY A 58 1.86 3.85 -12.62
C GLY A 58 0.98 5.08 -12.84
N LYS A 59 -0.21 5.05 -12.26
CA LYS A 59 -1.22 6.11 -12.33
C LYS A 59 -1.01 7.09 -11.19
N PHE A 60 -0.10 8.04 -11.41
CA PHE A 60 0.31 8.99 -10.39
C PHE A 60 -0.50 10.30 -10.42
N LEU A 61 -0.73 10.84 -9.22
CA LEU A 61 -1.08 12.24 -8.99
C LEU A 61 0.18 13.12 -9.10
N LYS A 62 -0.01 14.45 -9.18
CA LYS A 62 1.11 15.41 -9.17
C LYS A 62 2.08 15.10 -8.02
N PRO A 63 3.40 14.99 -8.27
CA PRO A 63 4.33 14.67 -7.20
C PRO A 63 4.51 15.83 -6.23
N PHE A 64 4.92 15.52 -5.00
CA PHE A 64 5.50 16.52 -4.12
C PHE A 64 6.74 17.11 -4.78
N GLU A 65 6.82 18.44 -4.82
CA GLU A 65 7.95 19.12 -5.46
C GLU A 65 9.24 18.85 -4.70
N LEU A 66 10.31 18.60 -5.48
CA LEU A 66 11.65 18.51 -4.91
C LEU A 66 12.05 19.88 -4.35
N ASN A 67 12.72 19.90 -3.21
CA ASN A 67 13.30 21.13 -2.70
C ASN A 67 14.52 21.56 -3.54
N VAL A 68 15.01 22.79 -3.32
CA VAL A 68 16.12 23.36 -4.11
C VAL A 68 17.38 22.48 -4.08
N LEU A 69 17.69 21.87 -2.94
CA LEU A 69 18.85 20.99 -2.80
C LEU A 69 18.67 19.67 -3.58
N GLU A 70 17.49 19.07 -3.51
CA GLU A 70 17.14 17.86 -4.25
C GLU A 70 17.13 18.11 -5.78
N GLN A 71 16.65 19.29 -6.21
CA GLN A 71 16.71 19.70 -7.60
C GLN A 71 18.17 19.88 -8.07
N HIS A 72 18.98 20.59 -7.30
CA HIS A 72 20.41 20.74 -7.58
C HIS A 72 21.13 19.39 -7.63
N MET A 73 20.82 18.48 -6.71
CA MET A 73 21.38 17.12 -6.70
C MET A 73 20.98 16.34 -7.96
N ARG A 74 19.71 16.40 -8.36
CA ARG A 74 19.22 15.76 -9.59
C ARG A 74 19.94 16.26 -10.83
N GLU A 75 20.13 17.58 -10.95
CA GLU A 75 20.87 18.20 -12.05
C GLU A 75 22.34 17.81 -12.04
N SER A 76 22.97 17.82 -10.86
CA SER A 76 24.36 17.41 -10.68
C SER A 76 24.57 15.94 -11.07
N ILE A 77 23.64 15.06 -10.70
CA ILE A 77 23.67 13.65 -11.10
C ILE A 77 23.61 13.52 -12.63
N SER A 78 22.64 14.20 -13.26
CA SER A 78 22.49 14.16 -14.72
C SER A 78 23.69 14.74 -15.48
N LYS A 79 24.42 15.70 -14.88
CA LYS A 79 25.60 16.32 -15.49
C LYS A 79 26.85 15.48 -15.36
N ASN A 80 27.05 14.83 -14.22
CA ASN A 80 28.31 14.17 -13.88
C ASN A 80 28.32 12.66 -14.19
N PHE A 81 27.15 12.05 -14.43
CA PHE A 81 27.03 10.63 -14.72
C PHE A 81 26.27 10.40 -16.02
N ASN A 82 26.81 9.54 -16.87
CA ASN A 82 26.27 9.16 -18.18
C ASN A 82 25.75 7.72 -18.22
N ASP A 83 25.64 7.06 -17.07
CA ASP A 83 25.19 5.68 -16.92
C ASP A 83 23.67 5.54 -16.75
N GLY A 84 22.93 6.63 -16.98
CA GLY A 84 21.47 6.65 -16.91
C GLY A 84 20.89 6.67 -15.49
N ARG A 85 21.70 6.89 -14.44
CA ARG A 85 21.19 7.05 -13.08
C ARG A 85 20.32 8.32 -12.96
N ILE A 86 19.25 8.23 -12.17
CA ILE A 86 18.32 9.33 -11.97
C ILE A 86 17.99 9.55 -10.50
N LEU A 87 17.66 10.80 -10.16
CA LEU A 87 17.00 11.15 -8.90
C LEU A 87 15.55 11.49 -9.22
N SER A 88 14.63 10.63 -8.78
CA SER A 88 13.19 10.79 -8.97
C SER A 88 12.48 11.20 -7.68
N ASN A 89 11.29 11.78 -7.82
CA ASN A 89 10.39 11.99 -6.69
C ASN A 89 10.00 10.64 -6.08
N ALA A 90 9.93 10.57 -4.75
CA ALA A 90 9.42 9.37 -4.10
C ALA A 90 7.99 9.07 -4.58
N ARG A 91 7.68 7.80 -4.88
CA ARG A 91 6.31 7.36 -5.16
C ARG A 91 5.64 6.98 -3.86
N THR A 92 4.67 7.79 -3.42
CA THR A 92 4.03 7.56 -2.12
C THR A 92 2.52 7.75 -2.18
N ALA A 93 1.79 6.98 -1.37
CA ALA A 93 0.33 7.05 -1.29
C ALA A 93 -0.14 8.27 -0.47
N HIS A 94 0.11 9.47 -1.00
CA HIS A 94 -0.40 10.74 -0.52
C HIS A 94 -1.25 11.40 -1.60
N ILE A 95 -2.44 11.86 -1.22
CA ILE A 95 -3.35 12.59 -2.09
C ILE A 95 -2.79 14.01 -2.24
N THR A 96 -2.19 14.32 -3.37
CA THR A 96 -1.65 15.66 -3.65
C THR A 96 -2.66 16.57 -4.35
N GLU A 97 -3.74 16.00 -4.88
CA GLU A 97 -4.82 16.73 -5.54
C GLU A 97 -6.15 15.97 -5.43
N GLY A 98 -7.24 16.73 -5.31
CA GLY A 98 -8.60 16.19 -5.24
C GLY A 98 -8.92 15.40 -3.98
N THR A 99 -9.81 14.42 -4.14
CA THR A 99 -10.27 13.51 -3.09
C THR A 99 -10.16 12.06 -3.54
N LYS A 100 -10.23 11.12 -2.58
CA LYS A 100 -10.22 9.69 -2.86
C LYS A 100 -11.29 8.95 -2.05
N PRO A 101 -11.74 7.76 -2.50
CA PRO A 101 -12.72 6.98 -1.76
C PRO A 101 -12.25 6.60 -0.35
N GLY A 102 -13.21 6.52 0.58
CA GLY A 102 -12.99 6.27 2.00
C GLY A 102 -13.70 7.30 2.87
N LEU A 103 -13.27 7.42 4.12
CA LEU A 103 -13.86 8.31 5.12
C LEU A 103 -13.37 9.75 4.94
N GLY A 104 -13.91 10.46 3.94
CA GLY A 104 -13.66 11.90 3.76
C GLY A 104 -12.22 12.28 3.43
N ARG A 105 -11.52 11.44 2.64
CA ARG A 105 -10.10 11.63 2.33
C ARG A 105 -9.88 12.77 1.33
N VAL A 106 -9.07 13.74 1.73
CA VAL A 106 -8.78 14.98 0.97
C VAL A 106 -7.28 15.19 0.75
N THR A 107 -6.92 16.23 -0.01
CA THR A 107 -5.53 16.62 -0.28
C THR A 107 -4.68 16.79 0.99
N CYS A 108 -3.41 16.36 0.89
CA CYS A 108 -2.39 16.48 1.92
C CYS A 108 -2.13 17.95 2.29
N GLN A 109 -2.10 18.21 3.60
CA GLN A 109 -1.87 19.54 4.17
C GLN A 109 -0.40 19.78 4.56
N TYR A 110 0.53 18.94 4.10
CA TYR A 110 1.98 19.09 4.31
C TYR A 110 2.43 19.23 5.77
N ARG A 111 1.67 18.69 6.71
CA ARG A 111 1.86 18.92 8.16
C ARG A 111 3.09 18.23 8.76
N ASN A 112 3.76 17.36 8.01
CA ASN A 112 4.87 16.53 8.50
C ASN A 112 4.58 15.80 9.83
N ARG A 113 3.36 15.25 9.95
CA ARG A 113 2.87 14.56 11.16
C ARG A 113 2.31 13.17 10.86
N CYS A 114 2.73 12.56 9.75
CA CYS A 114 2.10 11.35 9.22
C CYS A 114 2.09 10.19 10.24
N MET A 115 3.11 10.12 11.09
CA MET A 115 3.27 9.10 12.13
C MET A 115 2.20 9.14 13.24
N ARG A 116 1.42 10.21 13.36
CA ARG A 116 0.39 10.38 14.40
C ARG A 116 -1.03 10.06 13.93
N GLY A 117 -1.18 9.54 12.71
CA GLY A 117 -2.48 9.51 12.04
C GLY A 117 -2.78 10.84 11.34
N CYS A 118 -3.33 10.78 10.13
CA CYS A 118 -3.78 11.98 9.42
C CYS A 118 -5.28 12.19 9.66
N PRO A 119 -5.70 13.29 10.32
CA PRO A 119 -7.12 13.56 10.52
C PRO A 119 -7.87 13.87 9.22
N TYR A 120 -7.14 14.18 8.14
CA TYR A 120 -7.70 14.45 6.81
C TYR A 120 -7.77 13.20 5.92
N GLY A 121 -7.28 12.05 6.40
CA GLY A 121 -7.19 10.83 5.59
C GLY A 121 -6.31 10.98 4.33
N ALA A 122 -5.44 11.98 4.30
CA ALA A 122 -4.74 12.45 3.09
C ALA A 122 -3.59 11.56 2.62
N TYR A 123 -3.15 10.62 3.46
CA TYR A 123 -2.30 9.52 3.04
C TYR A 123 -3.07 8.22 3.19
N PHE A 124 -2.68 7.18 2.48
CA PHE A 124 -3.30 5.87 2.60
C PHE A 124 -3.07 5.24 3.98
N SER A 125 -4.18 4.93 4.67
CA SER A 125 -4.24 3.95 5.74
C SER A 125 -5.55 3.19 5.64
N SER A 126 -5.57 1.94 6.08
CA SER A 126 -6.81 1.16 6.09
C SER A 126 -7.91 1.84 6.90
N ASN A 127 -7.55 2.53 8.00
CA ASN A 127 -8.48 3.22 8.89
C ASN A 127 -9.25 4.36 8.22
N SER A 128 -8.63 5.09 7.29
CA SER A 128 -9.31 6.17 6.56
C SER A 128 -9.80 5.75 5.17
N SER A 129 -9.29 4.63 4.62
CA SER A 129 -9.51 4.21 3.24
C SER A 129 -10.32 2.92 3.12
N THR A 130 -9.70 1.76 3.28
CA THR A 130 -10.32 0.47 2.91
C THR A 130 -11.30 -0.06 3.94
N LEU A 131 -11.06 0.14 5.24
CA LEU A 131 -12.01 -0.31 6.27
C LEU A 131 -13.35 0.45 6.18
N PRO A 132 -13.38 1.79 6.07
CA PRO A 132 -14.66 2.50 5.88
C PRO A 132 -15.38 2.09 4.60
N ALA A 133 -14.65 1.84 3.51
CA ALA A 133 -15.25 1.39 2.26
C ALA A 133 -15.85 -0.02 2.38
N ALA A 134 -15.17 -0.93 3.06
CA ALA A 134 -15.67 -2.28 3.34
C ALA A 134 -16.88 -2.25 4.29
N GLU A 135 -16.85 -1.40 5.33
CA GLU A 135 -17.99 -1.17 6.23
C GLU A 135 -19.23 -0.70 5.48
N ALA A 136 -19.07 0.26 4.56
CA ALA A 136 -20.16 0.79 3.75
C ALA A 136 -20.85 -0.26 2.86
N THR A 137 -20.21 -1.41 2.59
CA THR A 137 -20.84 -2.52 1.85
C THR A 137 -21.87 -3.30 2.69
N GLY A 138 -21.84 -3.18 4.02
CA GLY A 138 -22.64 -4.01 4.93
C GLY A 138 -22.16 -5.46 5.06
N ASN A 139 -21.13 -5.87 4.31
CA ASN A 139 -20.61 -7.25 4.29
C ASN A 139 -19.39 -7.45 5.22
N MET A 140 -18.97 -6.42 5.95
CA MET A 140 -17.80 -6.48 6.84
C MET A 140 -18.23 -6.53 8.31
N THR A 141 -17.63 -7.44 9.08
CA THR A 141 -17.66 -7.42 10.55
C THR A 141 -16.23 -7.22 11.08
N LEU A 142 -15.99 -6.13 11.79
CA LEU A 142 -14.71 -5.86 12.42
C LEU A 142 -14.72 -6.32 13.89
N MET A 143 -13.82 -7.21 14.25
CA MET A 143 -13.67 -7.74 15.62
C MET A 143 -12.34 -7.29 16.23
N PRO A 144 -12.24 -6.04 16.74
CA PRO A 144 -11.02 -5.58 17.39
C PRO A 144 -10.77 -6.38 18.68
N ASN A 145 -9.52 -6.38 19.16
CA ASN A 145 -9.12 -7.05 20.41
C ASN A 145 -9.41 -8.56 20.46
N SER A 146 -9.45 -9.21 19.29
CA SER A 146 -9.65 -10.65 19.15
C SER A 146 -8.36 -11.28 18.62
N ILE A 147 -7.78 -12.21 19.39
CA ILE A 147 -6.58 -12.95 18.97
C ILE A 147 -7.03 -14.29 18.39
N VAL A 148 -6.66 -14.55 17.14
CA VAL A 148 -6.86 -15.87 16.52
C VAL A 148 -5.93 -16.86 17.21
N HIS A 149 -6.49 -17.94 17.75
CA HIS A 149 -5.75 -18.97 18.50
C HIS A 149 -5.54 -20.23 17.68
N GLU A 150 -6.58 -20.67 16.97
CA GLU A 150 -6.60 -21.96 16.29
C GLU A 150 -7.41 -21.89 14.99
N ILE A 151 -6.98 -22.67 14.00
CA ILE A 151 -7.70 -22.89 12.74
C ILE A 151 -8.33 -24.28 12.81
N ILE A 152 -9.65 -24.34 12.68
CA ILE A 152 -10.40 -25.59 12.70
C ILE A 152 -10.54 -26.09 11.26
N TYR A 153 -10.14 -27.34 11.00
CA TYR A 153 -10.21 -27.97 9.68
C TYR A 153 -11.04 -29.25 9.70
N ASP A 154 -11.52 -29.66 8.52
CA ASP A 154 -12.23 -30.91 8.27
C ASP A 154 -11.21 -32.07 8.18
N GLU A 155 -11.18 -32.96 9.18
CA GLU A 155 -10.23 -34.08 9.26
C GLU A 155 -10.54 -35.22 8.27
N ASP A 156 -11.79 -35.33 7.81
CA ASP A 156 -12.28 -36.49 7.07
C ASP A 156 -12.06 -36.40 5.55
N LYS A 157 -11.49 -35.29 5.06
CA LYS A 157 -11.26 -35.05 3.63
C LYS A 157 -9.79 -35.12 3.25
N LYS A 158 -9.52 -35.67 2.06
CA LYS A 158 -8.21 -35.62 1.40
C LYS A 158 -7.75 -34.19 1.04
N GLU A 159 -8.64 -33.20 1.16
CA GLU A 159 -8.35 -31.78 0.95
C GLU A 159 -8.61 -31.01 2.25
N LEU A 160 -7.62 -30.23 2.69
CA LEU A 160 -7.72 -29.37 3.88
C LEU A 160 -8.80 -28.30 3.65
N LYS A 161 -9.97 -28.47 4.28
CA LYS A 161 -11.04 -27.47 4.29
C LYS A 161 -11.09 -26.78 5.65
N VAL A 162 -10.86 -25.47 5.68
CA VAL A 162 -11.03 -24.66 6.89
C VAL A 162 -12.52 -24.51 7.21
N LEU A 163 -12.93 -24.89 8.41
CA LEU A 163 -14.31 -24.81 8.90
C LEU A 163 -14.55 -23.58 9.77
N GLY A 164 -13.53 -23.09 10.47
CA GLY A 164 -13.65 -21.95 11.37
C GLY A 164 -12.35 -21.56 12.05
N LEU A 165 -12.45 -20.57 12.93
CA LEU A 165 -11.35 -20.06 13.75
C LEU A 165 -11.79 -20.04 15.21
N LEU A 166 -10.93 -20.52 16.12
CA LEU A 166 -11.08 -20.28 17.54
C LEU A 166 -10.42 -18.93 17.88
N MET A 167 -11.13 -18.06 18.60
CA MET A 167 -10.61 -16.75 18.99
C MET A 167 -10.66 -16.54 20.50
N LEU A 168 -9.57 -16.01 21.05
CA LEU A 168 -9.52 -15.50 22.42
C LEU A 168 -9.91 -14.02 22.41
N LYS A 169 -10.98 -13.68 23.11
CA LYS A 169 -11.38 -12.28 23.31
C LYS A 169 -10.65 -11.70 24.52
N ILE A 170 -9.93 -10.60 24.30
CA ILE A 170 -9.35 -9.84 25.41
C ILE A 170 -10.48 -9.08 26.10
N ILE A 171 -10.89 -9.54 27.27
CA ILE A 171 -11.90 -8.86 28.09
C ILE A 171 -11.17 -7.76 28.88
N ASN A 172 -11.34 -6.50 28.45
CA ASN A 172 -10.96 -5.37 29.30
C ASN A 172 -11.97 -5.28 30.46
N LEU A 173 -11.50 -5.52 31.68
CA LEU A 173 -12.24 -5.41 32.95
C LEU A 173 -12.74 -3.98 33.29
N MET A 174 -12.63 -3.00 32.39
CA MET A 174 -13.06 -1.61 32.60
C MET A 174 -14.51 -1.31 32.15
N SER A 175 -15.28 -2.31 31.70
CA SER A 175 -16.67 -2.10 31.26
C SER A 175 -17.71 -2.18 32.38
N THR A 176 -17.32 -2.49 33.63
CA THR A 176 -18.27 -2.67 34.76
C THR A 176 -18.35 -1.49 35.73
N MET A 177 -17.74 -0.34 35.43
CA MET A 177 -17.69 0.82 36.35
C MET A 177 -18.37 2.11 35.86
N LEU A 178 -19.30 2.00 34.90
CA LEU A 178 -20.21 3.10 34.54
C LEU A 178 -21.63 2.55 34.31
N ARG A 179 -22.34 2.33 35.42
CA ARG A 179 -23.81 2.39 35.51
C ARG A 179 -24.16 3.09 36.81
#